data_AF-A0A1G8UVM0-F1
#
_entry.id   AF-A0A1G8UVM0-F1
#
_cell.length_a   1.000
_cell.length_b   1.000
_cell.length_c   1.000
_cell.angle_alpha   90.00
_cell.angle_beta   90.00
_cell.angle_gamma   90.00
#
_symmetry.space_group_name_H-M   'P 1'
#
loop_
_entity.id
_entity.type
_entity.pdbx_description
1 polymer ?
#
loop_
_entity_poly.entity_id
_entity_poly.type
_entity_poly.pdbx_seq_one_letter_code
_entity_poly.pdbx_strand_id
1 'polypeptide(L)'
;MPVAHEIRENALLAEEFDRFQSFTMAAVRLLKDGMISDWADFLEKLIPNLTGGEVLQRPGTLLESTLVKYEPCNSVSVYRYRDGLMQLVEYSGRITPPEFYHMEEESSFVVTAYKNDVQDVRYNEDKQTLYYTLRSGEYVVCFHFRLQEKWTQANVASFKNEFYHAIITSNASLYFDFVAELLGGLKNESKSNIQQ
;
A
#
# COMPACT_ATOMS: atom_id res chain seq x y z
N MET A 1 14.53 24.37 -24.91
CA MET A 1 13.47 25.36 -24.56
C MET A 1 12.93 25.00 -23.20
N PRO A 2 13.21 25.80 -22.15
CA PRO A 2 12.78 25.54 -20.77
C PRO A 2 11.25 25.48 -20.61
N VAL A 3 10.53 26.36 -21.32
CA VAL A 3 9.06 26.49 -21.25
C VAL A 3 8.33 25.21 -21.66
N ALA A 4 8.81 24.47 -22.66
CA ALA A 4 8.18 23.23 -23.11
C ALA A 4 8.35 22.08 -22.09
N HIS A 5 9.43 22.10 -21.31
CA HIS A 5 9.69 21.14 -20.25
C HIS A 5 8.79 21.40 -19.04
N GLU A 6 8.68 22.66 -18.63
CA GLU A 6 7.78 23.11 -17.54
C GLU A 6 6.31 22.85 -17.86
N ILE A 7 5.85 23.11 -19.10
CA ILE A 7 4.47 22.81 -19.53
C ILE A 7 4.17 21.31 -19.40
N ARG A 8 5.14 20.45 -19.77
CA ARG A 8 4.96 18.99 -19.70
C ARG A 8 4.89 18.50 -18.24
N GLU A 9 5.77 18.99 -17.38
CA GLU A 9 5.73 18.63 -15.96
C GLU A 9 4.44 19.10 -15.28
N ASN A 10 4.00 20.32 -15.56
CA ASN A 10 2.72 20.82 -15.07
C ASN A 10 1.52 19.98 -15.55
N ALA A 11 1.55 19.51 -16.80
CA ALA A 11 0.51 18.63 -17.33
C ALA A 11 0.49 17.27 -16.62
N LEU A 12 1.67 16.68 -16.34
CA LEU A 12 1.77 15.41 -15.60
C LEU A 12 1.27 15.55 -14.16
N LEU A 13 1.64 16.64 -13.47
CA LEU A 13 1.15 16.94 -12.12
C LEU A 13 -0.37 17.15 -12.09
N ALA A 14 -0.92 17.84 -13.10
CA ALA A 14 -2.37 18.04 -13.22
C ALA A 14 -3.13 16.72 -13.43
N GLU A 15 -2.60 15.82 -14.25
CA GLU A 15 -3.16 14.48 -14.46
C GLU A 15 -3.12 13.66 -13.16
N GLU A 16 -2.01 13.69 -12.44
CA GLU A 16 -1.89 12.98 -11.16
C GLU A 16 -2.88 13.52 -10.11
N PHE A 17 -3.04 14.85 -10.06
CA PHE A 17 -4.01 15.49 -9.18
C PHE A 17 -5.46 15.11 -9.53
N ASP A 18 -5.80 15.08 -10.82
CA ASP A 18 -7.14 14.67 -11.28
C ASP A 18 -7.45 13.21 -10.93
N ARG A 19 -6.48 12.30 -11.08
CA ARG A 19 -6.61 10.90 -10.65
C ARG A 19 -6.80 10.80 -9.14
N PHE A 20 -5.99 11.52 -8.36
CA PHE A 20 -6.09 11.52 -6.91
C PHE A 20 -7.44 12.07 -6.43
N GLN A 21 -7.89 13.19 -7.00
CA GLN A 21 -9.21 13.76 -6.70
C GLN A 21 -10.34 12.79 -7.07
N SER A 22 -10.27 12.15 -8.23
CA SER A 22 -11.26 11.18 -8.68
C SER A 22 -11.34 9.97 -7.73
N PHE A 23 -10.19 9.43 -7.33
CA PHE A 23 -10.11 8.33 -6.37
C PHE A 23 -10.68 8.72 -5.00
N THR A 24 -10.22 9.83 -4.42
CA THR A 24 -10.66 10.26 -3.08
C THR A 24 -12.15 10.56 -3.03
N MET A 25 -12.71 11.20 -4.06
CA MET A 25 -14.16 11.42 -4.17
C MET A 25 -14.95 10.11 -4.28
N ALA A 26 -14.42 9.13 -5.01
CA ALA A 26 -15.05 7.81 -5.10
C ALA A 26 -14.98 7.06 -3.76
N ALA A 27 -13.83 7.09 -3.09
CA ALA A 27 -13.65 6.51 -1.75
C ALA A 27 -14.62 7.13 -0.72
N VAL A 28 -14.78 8.46 -0.70
CA VAL A 28 -15.71 9.14 0.21
C VAL A 28 -17.16 8.72 -0.04
N ARG A 29 -17.56 8.48 -1.29
CA ARG A 29 -18.92 7.98 -1.61
C ARG A 29 -19.18 6.56 -1.08
N LEU A 30 -18.13 5.79 -0.85
CA LEU A 30 -18.21 4.47 -0.23
C LEU A 30 -18.30 4.55 1.29
N LEU A 31 -18.18 5.74 1.89
CA LEU A 31 -18.37 5.92 3.33
C LEU A 31 -19.84 6.02 3.68
N LYS A 32 -20.29 5.14 4.56
CA LYS A 32 -21.62 5.17 5.18
C LYS A 32 -21.48 4.96 6.68
N ASP A 33 -22.08 5.86 7.45
CA ASP A 33 -22.07 5.83 8.92
C ASP A 33 -20.67 5.75 9.57
N GLY A 34 -19.63 6.20 8.87
CA GLY A 34 -18.24 6.13 9.32
C GLY A 34 -17.53 4.80 9.01
N MET A 35 -18.08 3.99 8.11
CA MET A 35 -17.52 2.73 7.63
C MET A 35 -17.42 2.73 6.11
N ILE A 36 -16.52 1.93 5.55
CA ILE A 36 -16.53 1.61 4.12
C ILE A 36 -17.63 0.59 3.86
N SER A 37 -18.62 0.97 3.04
CA SER A 37 -19.80 0.14 2.75
C SER A 37 -19.57 -0.95 1.71
N ASP A 38 -18.55 -0.79 0.88
CA ASP A 38 -18.16 -1.76 -0.16
C ASP A 38 -16.63 -1.76 -0.27
N TRP A 39 -16.00 -2.73 0.39
CA TRP A 39 -14.55 -2.85 0.41
C TRP A 39 -13.99 -3.34 -0.92
N ALA A 40 -14.71 -4.21 -1.62
CA ALA A 40 -14.28 -4.73 -2.91
C ALA A 40 -14.17 -3.57 -3.91
N ASP A 41 -15.21 -2.73 -3.99
CA ASP A 41 -15.23 -1.56 -4.87
C ASP A 41 -14.18 -0.51 -4.47
N PHE A 42 -13.94 -0.35 -3.16
CA PHE A 42 -12.87 0.53 -2.66
C PHE A 42 -11.49 0.08 -3.14
N LEU A 43 -11.16 -1.21 -3.00
CA LEU A 43 -9.87 -1.76 -3.39
C LEU A 43 -9.68 -1.80 -4.90
N GLU A 44 -10.74 -2.14 -5.66
CA GLU A 44 -10.72 -2.10 -7.13
C GLU A 44 -10.44 -0.69 -7.66
N LYS A 45 -10.93 0.34 -6.98
CA LYS A 45 -10.65 1.74 -7.32
C LYS A 45 -9.28 2.22 -6.86
N LEU A 46 -8.71 1.64 -5.80
CA LEU A 46 -7.40 2.00 -5.26
C LEU A 46 -6.26 1.49 -6.14
N ILE A 47 -6.29 0.19 -6.49
CA ILE A 47 -5.21 -0.51 -7.19
C ILE A 47 -4.69 0.22 -8.45
N PRO A 48 -5.54 0.70 -9.38
CA PRO A 48 -5.09 1.34 -10.61
C PRO A 48 -4.24 2.59 -10.42
N ASN A 49 -4.32 3.23 -9.24
CA ASN A 49 -3.54 4.44 -8.94
C ASN A 49 -2.14 4.13 -8.42
N LEU A 50 -1.89 2.89 -8.02
CA LEU A 50 -0.62 2.46 -7.44
C LEU A 50 0.28 1.90 -8.55
N THR A 51 0.92 2.82 -9.27
CA THR A 51 1.71 2.51 -10.46
C THR A 51 3.02 1.80 -10.12
N GLY A 52 3.59 1.15 -11.14
CA GLY A 52 4.93 0.57 -11.05
C GLY A 52 6.00 1.65 -11.12
N GLY A 53 7.26 1.24 -11.02
CA GLY A 53 8.36 2.19 -11.02
C GLY A 53 9.72 1.52 -11.06
N GLU A 54 10.73 2.33 -10.78
CA GLU A 54 12.13 1.92 -10.77
C GLU A 54 12.70 2.13 -9.37
N VAL A 55 13.53 1.19 -8.93
CA VAL A 55 14.33 1.33 -7.71
C VAL A 55 15.66 1.91 -8.13
N LEU A 56 15.93 3.15 -7.72
CA LEU A 56 17.12 3.89 -8.10
C LEU A 56 18.15 3.88 -6.98
N GLN A 57 19.41 3.64 -7.34
CA GLN A 57 20.54 3.89 -6.46
C GLN A 57 20.99 5.34 -6.63
N ARG A 58 21.16 6.06 -5.51
CA ARG A 58 21.63 7.46 -5.46
C ARG A 58 20.79 8.39 -6.37
N PRO A 59 19.46 8.43 -6.19
CA PRO A 59 18.57 9.24 -7.02
C PRO A 59 18.96 10.73 -6.96
N GLY A 60 18.82 11.43 -8.09
CA GLY A 60 19.12 12.86 -8.22
C GLY A 60 20.61 13.20 -8.27
N THR A 61 21.48 12.21 -8.48
CA THR A 61 22.94 12.41 -8.59
C THR A 61 23.47 12.01 -9.96
N LEU A 62 24.69 12.46 -10.30
CA LEU A 62 25.38 12.05 -11.54
C LEU A 62 25.70 10.54 -11.60
N LEU A 63 25.58 9.83 -10.47
CA LEU A 63 25.85 8.39 -10.35
C LEU A 63 24.54 7.58 -10.18
N GLU A 64 23.40 8.19 -10.52
CA GLU A 64 22.11 7.51 -10.51
C GLU A 64 22.14 6.27 -11.42
N SER A 65 21.65 5.16 -10.90
CA SER A 65 21.46 3.95 -11.70
C SER A 65 20.21 3.19 -11.28
N THR A 66 19.52 2.60 -12.25
CA THR A 66 18.37 1.72 -12.00
C THR A 66 18.87 0.37 -11.51
N LEU A 67 18.47 -0.02 -10.30
CA LEU A 67 18.77 -1.33 -9.72
C LEU A 67 17.83 -2.41 -10.26
N VAL A 68 16.52 -2.13 -10.24
CA VAL A 68 15.46 -3.07 -10.62
C VAL A 68 14.18 -2.30 -10.95
N LYS A 69 13.28 -2.91 -11.74
CA LYS A 69 11.94 -2.37 -11.96
C LYS A 69 10.89 -3.19 -11.24
N TYR A 70 9.78 -2.55 -10.87
CA TYR A 70 8.63 -3.22 -10.30
C TYR A 70 7.35 -2.89 -11.08
N GLU A 71 6.46 -3.88 -11.17
CA GLU A 71 5.15 -3.76 -11.79
C GLU A 71 4.23 -2.85 -10.95
N PRO A 72 3.16 -2.28 -11.55
CA PRO A 72 2.06 -1.71 -10.77
C PRO A 72 1.56 -2.66 -9.69
N CYS A 73 1.00 -2.08 -8.62
CA CYS A 73 0.37 -2.86 -7.56
C CYS A 73 -0.61 -3.83 -8.19
N ASN A 74 -0.39 -5.13 -8.01
CA ASN A 74 -1.20 -6.14 -8.68
C ASN A 74 -2.26 -6.74 -7.76
N SER A 75 -2.11 -6.53 -6.45
CA SER A 75 -3.01 -7.05 -5.43
C SER A 75 -2.91 -6.25 -4.13
N VAL A 76 -4.03 -6.17 -3.41
CA VAL A 76 -4.11 -5.55 -2.08
C VAL A 76 -4.97 -6.44 -1.19
N SER A 77 -4.59 -6.56 0.08
CA SER A 77 -5.41 -7.18 1.12
C SER A 77 -5.54 -6.25 2.32
N VAL A 78 -6.72 -6.25 2.95
CA VAL A 78 -7.00 -5.48 4.15
C VAL A 78 -7.36 -6.44 5.26
N TYR A 79 -6.69 -6.27 6.39
CA TYR A 79 -6.97 -7.01 7.61
C TYR A 79 -7.40 -6.05 8.71
N ARG A 80 -8.19 -6.55 9.65
CA ARG A 80 -8.58 -5.85 10.87
C ARG A 80 -8.35 -6.72 12.09
N TYR A 81 -7.81 -6.12 13.13
CA TYR A 81 -7.68 -6.75 14.43
C TYR A 81 -9.06 -6.89 15.09
N ARG A 82 -9.50 -8.13 15.32
CA ARG A 82 -10.75 -8.46 16.03
C ARG A 82 -10.57 -9.74 16.83
N ASP A 83 -11.04 -9.73 18.08
CA ASP A 83 -11.05 -10.89 18.98
C ASP A 83 -9.70 -11.62 19.10
N GLY A 84 -8.59 -10.87 19.10
CA GLY A 84 -7.25 -11.44 19.22
C GLY A 84 -6.66 -11.98 17.91
N LEU A 85 -7.26 -11.72 16.76
CA LEU A 85 -6.81 -12.16 15.44
C LEU A 85 -6.71 -10.99 14.46
N MET A 86 -5.81 -11.07 13.49
CA MET A 86 -5.87 -10.23 12.29
C MET A 86 -6.77 -10.92 11.27
N GLN A 87 -8.03 -10.50 11.16
CA GLN A 87 -9.02 -11.08 10.26
C GLN A 87 -9.04 -10.34 8.92
N LEU A 88 -9.11 -11.09 7.82
CA LEU A 88 -9.26 -10.54 6.48
C LEU A 88 -10.61 -9.81 6.39
N VAL A 89 -10.57 -8.55 5.97
CA VAL A 89 -11.74 -7.73 5.69
C VAL A 89 -12.12 -7.91 4.23
N GLU A 90 -11.16 -7.72 3.33
CA GLU A 90 -11.33 -7.88 1.89
C GLU A 90 -9.97 -7.93 1.19
N TYR A 91 -9.96 -8.40 -0.05
CA TYR A 91 -8.80 -8.30 -0.93
C TYR A 91 -9.23 -8.06 -2.39
N SER A 92 -8.28 -7.58 -3.19
CA SER A 92 -8.45 -7.46 -4.64
C SER A 92 -7.14 -7.81 -5.34
N GLY A 93 -7.24 -8.27 -6.59
CA GLY A 93 -6.10 -8.72 -7.40
C GLY A 93 -5.91 -10.25 -7.40
N ARG A 94 -4.76 -10.69 -7.90
CA ARG A 94 -4.47 -12.12 -8.16
C ARG A 94 -3.77 -12.78 -6.97
N ILE A 95 -4.43 -12.76 -5.81
CA ILE A 95 -3.95 -13.40 -4.57
C ILE A 95 -5.04 -14.26 -3.94
N THR A 96 -4.62 -15.16 -3.05
CA THR A 96 -5.51 -15.87 -2.14
C THR A 96 -4.95 -15.69 -0.73
N PRO A 97 -5.26 -14.56 -0.07
CA PRO A 97 -4.76 -14.27 1.26
C PRO A 97 -5.39 -15.24 2.29
N PRO A 98 -4.67 -15.58 3.37
CA PRO A 98 -5.27 -16.26 4.52
C PRO A 98 -6.44 -15.44 5.09
N GLU A 99 -7.50 -16.11 5.50
CA GLU A 99 -8.69 -15.49 6.11
C GLU A 99 -8.38 -14.82 7.45
N PHE A 100 -7.36 -15.30 8.16
CA PHE A 100 -6.87 -14.67 9.37
C PHE A 100 -5.40 -15.03 9.63
N TYR A 101 -4.79 -14.28 10.53
CA TYR A 101 -3.52 -14.61 11.17
C TYR A 101 -3.68 -14.57 12.69
N HIS A 102 -3.06 -15.53 13.37
CA HIS A 102 -2.83 -15.47 14.80
C HIS A 102 -1.77 -14.42 15.12
N MET A 103 -1.93 -13.71 16.23
CA MET A 103 -0.99 -12.65 16.60
C MET A 103 0.40 -13.18 16.91
N GLU A 104 0.56 -14.45 17.22
CA GLU A 104 1.83 -15.13 17.47
C GLU A 104 2.63 -15.42 16.20
N GLU A 105 2.02 -15.25 15.01
CA GLU A 105 2.68 -15.51 13.72
C GLU A 105 3.62 -14.37 13.30
N GLU A 106 4.82 -14.32 13.89
CA GLU A 106 5.82 -13.27 13.61
C GLU A 106 6.36 -13.30 12.17
N SER A 107 6.20 -14.41 11.46
CA SER A 107 6.51 -14.52 10.04
C SER A 107 5.50 -13.80 9.14
N SER A 108 4.29 -13.50 9.66
CA SER A 108 3.26 -12.77 8.92
C SER A 108 3.61 -11.30 8.84
N PHE A 109 3.69 -10.78 7.62
CA PHE A 109 4.01 -9.38 7.43
C PHE A 109 2.94 -8.45 8.01
N VAL A 110 1.68 -8.89 7.95
CA VAL A 110 0.50 -8.20 8.48
C VAL A 110 0.58 -8.12 10.01
N VAL A 111 0.83 -9.23 10.69
CA VAL A 111 0.93 -9.30 12.15
C VAL A 111 2.08 -8.43 12.66
N THR A 112 3.25 -8.53 12.02
CA THR A 112 4.43 -7.76 12.41
C THR A 112 4.24 -6.26 12.18
N ALA A 113 3.54 -5.85 11.12
CA ALA A 113 3.17 -4.45 10.90
C ALA A 113 2.22 -3.94 11.98
N TYR A 114 1.21 -4.74 12.36
CA TYR A 114 0.28 -4.39 13.43
C TYR A 114 0.95 -4.24 14.79
N LYS A 115 1.79 -5.21 15.19
CA LYS A 115 2.45 -5.23 16.50
C LYS A 115 3.45 -4.10 16.70
N ASN A 116 4.25 -3.84 15.68
CA ASN A 116 5.39 -2.92 15.80
C ASN A 116 5.04 -1.48 15.46
N ASP A 117 3.85 -1.22 14.93
CA ASP A 117 3.44 0.10 14.45
C ASP A 117 4.39 0.65 13.36
N VAL A 118 4.89 -0.23 12.50
CA VAL A 118 5.87 0.13 11.47
C VAL A 118 5.28 -0.08 10.09
N GLN A 119 5.36 0.97 9.28
CA GLN A 119 5.24 0.86 7.83
C GLN A 119 6.56 0.31 7.26
N ASP A 120 6.51 -0.85 6.64
CA ASP A 120 7.71 -1.55 6.15
C ASP A 120 7.47 -2.13 4.76
N VAL A 121 8.55 -2.15 3.97
CA VAL A 121 8.59 -2.86 2.68
C VAL A 121 9.37 -4.15 2.92
N ARG A 122 8.68 -5.28 2.80
CA ARG A 122 9.27 -6.62 2.91
C ARG A 122 9.27 -7.32 1.58
N TYR A 123 10.03 -8.39 1.47
CA TYR A 123 10.21 -9.10 0.22
C TYR A 123 9.99 -10.59 0.40
N ASN A 124 9.34 -11.21 -0.58
CA ASN A 124 9.28 -12.65 -0.72
C ASN A 124 10.01 -13.05 -2.00
N GLU A 125 11.14 -13.74 -1.84
CA GLU A 125 11.99 -14.18 -2.94
C GLU A 125 11.30 -15.21 -3.84
N ASP A 126 10.58 -16.19 -3.29
CA ASP A 126 9.89 -17.19 -4.13
C ASP A 126 8.87 -16.57 -5.07
N LYS A 127 8.16 -15.55 -4.58
CA LYS A 127 7.13 -14.82 -5.34
C LYS A 127 7.69 -13.61 -6.09
N GLN A 128 8.96 -13.25 -5.88
CA GLN A 128 9.60 -12.05 -6.42
C GLN A 128 8.74 -10.80 -6.17
N THR A 129 8.18 -10.67 -4.97
CA THR A 129 7.14 -9.67 -4.66
C THR A 129 7.53 -8.88 -3.41
N LEU A 130 7.48 -7.56 -3.54
CA LEU A 130 7.54 -6.61 -2.44
C LEU A 130 6.15 -6.46 -1.82
N TYR A 131 6.13 -6.42 -0.50
CA TYR A 131 4.97 -6.24 0.34
C TYR A 131 5.14 -4.94 1.11
N TYR A 132 4.39 -3.93 0.72
CA TYR A 132 4.29 -2.73 1.54
C TYR A 132 3.11 -2.90 2.51
N THR A 133 3.40 -2.79 3.79
CA THR A 133 2.38 -2.89 4.85
C THR A 133 2.14 -1.54 5.50
N LEU A 134 0.88 -1.15 5.57
CA LEU A 134 0.42 0.10 6.15
C LEU A 134 -0.56 -0.22 7.27
N ARG A 135 -0.22 0.17 8.50
CA ARG A 135 -1.12 0.05 9.64
C ARG A 135 -1.83 1.38 9.85
N SER A 136 -3.13 1.33 10.15
CA SER A 136 -3.88 2.46 10.67
C SER A 136 -4.99 1.99 11.59
N GLY A 137 -4.94 2.39 12.87
CA GLY A 137 -5.86 1.92 13.91
C GLY A 137 -5.85 0.39 14.05
N GLU A 138 -7.03 -0.21 13.93
CA GLU A 138 -7.23 -1.67 13.95
C GLU A 138 -6.88 -2.34 12.61
N TYR A 139 -6.61 -1.57 11.55
CA TYR A 139 -6.44 -2.09 10.20
C TYR A 139 -4.96 -2.24 9.81
N VAL A 140 -4.70 -3.22 8.95
CA VAL A 140 -3.45 -3.34 8.19
C VAL A 140 -3.79 -3.58 6.72
N VAL A 141 -3.27 -2.73 5.84
CA VAL A 141 -3.32 -2.89 4.39
C VAL A 141 -1.99 -3.44 3.92
N CYS A 142 -2.04 -4.43 3.03
CA CYS A 142 -0.86 -5.05 2.45
C CYS A 142 -0.92 -4.94 0.92
N PHE A 143 0.01 -4.20 0.34
CA PHE A 143 0.14 -3.92 -1.09
C PHE A 143 1.22 -4.78 -1.73
N HIS A 144 0.96 -5.30 -2.92
CA HIS A 144 1.82 -6.28 -3.59
C HIS A 144 2.40 -5.70 -4.89
N PHE A 145 3.73 -5.54 -4.93
CA PHE A 145 4.47 -5.06 -6.11
C PHE A 145 5.46 -6.12 -6.56
N ARG A 146 5.25 -6.69 -7.75
CA ARG A 146 6.15 -7.72 -8.29
C ARG A 146 7.38 -7.09 -8.94
N LEU A 147 8.56 -7.65 -8.67
CA LEU A 147 9.78 -7.28 -9.38
C LEU A 147 9.78 -7.86 -10.78
N GLN A 148 10.26 -7.10 -11.76
CA GLN A 148 10.38 -7.55 -13.15
C GLN A 148 11.59 -8.48 -13.34
N GLU A 149 12.65 -8.27 -12.53
CA GLU A 149 13.85 -9.10 -12.52
C GLU A 149 13.97 -9.94 -11.25
N LYS A 150 14.69 -11.06 -11.36
CA LYS A 150 14.93 -11.95 -10.22
C LYS A 150 15.94 -11.36 -9.24
N TRP A 151 15.55 -11.22 -7.99
CA TRP A 151 16.37 -10.74 -6.88
C TRP A 151 16.34 -11.70 -5.69
N THR A 152 17.45 -11.80 -4.99
CA THR A 152 17.55 -12.56 -3.73
C THR A 152 17.18 -11.68 -2.54
N GLN A 153 16.83 -12.28 -1.40
CA GLN A 153 16.65 -11.57 -0.12
C GLN A 153 17.89 -10.73 0.22
N ALA A 154 19.09 -11.25 -0.04
CA ALA A 154 20.34 -10.55 0.23
C ALA A 154 20.49 -9.29 -0.64
N ASN A 155 20.05 -9.35 -1.90
CA ASN A 155 20.05 -8.18 -2.77
C ASN A 155 19.09 -7.11 -2.23
N VAL A 156 17.83 -7.47 -1.93
CA VAL A 156 16.85 -6.50 -1.41
C VAL A 156 17.29 -5.92 -0.07
N ALA A 157 17.84 -6.73 0.83
CA ALA A 157 18.34 -6.27 2.13
C ALA A 157 19.50 -5.26 2.00
N SER A 158 20.38 -5.45 1.01
CA SER A 158 21.52 -4.55 0.76
C SER A 158 21.08 -3.16 0.26
N PHE A 159 19.90 -3.06 -0.35
CA PHE A 159 19.33 -1.84 -0.91
C PHE A 159 17.99 -1.46 -0.25
N LYS A 160 17.81 -1.81 1.04
CA LYS A 160 16.53 -1.65 1.74
C LYS A 160 15.98 -0.23 1.65
N ASN A 161 16.85 0.78 1.78
CA ASN A 161 16.44 2.18 1.76
C ASN A 161 15.96 2.60 0.37
N GLU A 162 16.64 2.15 -0.69
CA GLU A 162 16.24 2.40 -2.07
C GLU A 162 14.87 1.80 -2.37
N PHE A 163 14.59 0.57 -1.92
CA PHE A 163 13.25 -0.03 -2.04
C PHE A 163 12.20 0.73 -1.23
N TYR A 164 12.52 1.12 0.01
CA TYR A 164 11.63 1.92 0.84
C TYR A 164 11.25 3.22 0.12
N HIS A 165 12.24 3.95 -0.40
CA HIS A 165 12.03 5.19 -1.13
C HIS A 165 11.23 4.99 -2.42
N ALA A 166 11.56 3.96 -3.20
CA ALA A 166 10.93 3.69 -4.47
C ALA A 166 9.45 3.31 -4.35
N ILE A 167 9.03 2.70 -3.24
CA ILE A 167 7.63 2.35 -2.99
C ILE A 167 6.92 3.45 -2.22
N ILE A 168 7.40 3.81 -1.03
CA ILE A 168 6.66 4.65 -0.07
C ILE A 168 6.76 6.13 -0.42
N THR A 169 7.93 6.61 -0.85
CA THR A 169 8.14 8.05 -1.17
C THR A 169 7.90 8.37 -2.64
N SER A 170 7.27 7.45 -3.38
CA SER A 170 6.89 7.65 -4.78
C SER A 170 5.61 8.50 -4.91
N ASN A 171 5.17 8.75 -6.13
CA ASN A 171 3.87 9.37 -6.44
C ASN A 171 2.67 8.59 -5.82
N ALA A 172 2.88 7.32 -5.43
CA ALA A 172 1.87 6.56 -4.69
C ALA A 172 1.68 7.03 -3.23
N SER A 173 2.63 7.80 -2.67
CA SER A 173 2.59 8.30 -1.27
C SER A 173 1.28 8.96 -0.91
N LEU A 174 0.76 9.84 -1.78
CA LEU A 174 -0.51 10.53 -1.57
C LEU A 174 -1.69 9.57 -1.37
N TYR A 175 -1.69 8.45 -2.09
CA TYR A 175 -2.73 7.42 -1.97
C TYR A 175 -2.57 6.63 -0.68
N PHE A 176 -1.34 6.31 -0.29
CA PHE A 176 -1.05 5.63 0.98
C PHE A 176 -1.46 6.50 2.17
N ASP A 177 -1.09 7.78 2.16
CA ASP A 177 -1.45 8.73 3.21
C ASP A 177 -2.97 8.89 3.32
N PHE A 178 -3.66 9.06 2.19
CA PHE A 178 -5.13 9.12 2.20
C PHE A 178 -5.76 7.84 2.76
N VAL A 179 -5.27 6.66 2.36
CA VAL A 179 -5.77 5.38 2.88
C VAL A 179 -5.49 5.27 4.38
N ALA A 180 -4.30 5.64 4.86
CA ALA A 180 -3.98 5.63 6.30
C ALA A 180 -4.94 6.51 7.09
N GLU A 181 -5.12 7.77 6.67
CA GLU A 181 -5.99 8.73 7.35
C GLU A 181 -7.46 8.26 7.32
N LEU A 182 -7.92 7.78 6.17
CA LEU A 182 -9.27 7.27 6.02
C LEU A 182 -9.54 6.12 6.99
N LEU A 183 -8.64 5.13 7.03
CA LEU A 183 -8.76 3.95 7.90
C LEU A 183 -8.67 4.29 9.38
N GLY A 184 -7.84 5.27 9.74
CA GLY A 184 -7.70 5.75 11.11
C GLY A 184 -8.93 6.51 11.60
N GLY A 185 -9.68 7.11 10.67
CA GLY A 185 -10.94 7.81 10.94
C GLY A 185 -12.19 6.93 10.88
N LEU A 186 -12.09 5.66 10.47
CA LEU A 186 -13.24 4.76 10.46
C LEU A 186 -13.73 4.51 11.90
N LYS A 187 -15.05 4.41 12.07
CA LYS A 187 -15.60 4.03 13.37
C LYS A 187 -15.08 2.64 13.74
N ASN A 188 -14.70 2.49 15.00
CA ASN A 188 -14.57 1.16 15.56
C ASN A 188 -15.98 0.58 15.66
N GLU A 189 -16.17 -0.66 15.20
CA GLU A 189 -17.29 -1.49 15.65
C GLU A 189 -17.06 -1.81 17.14
N SER A 190 -17.17 -0.80 18.00
CA SER A 190 -17.27 -1.03 19.43
C SER A 190 -18.54 -1.81 19.65
N LYS A 191 -18.40 -3.01 20.25
CA LYS A 191 -19.48 -3.92 20.64
C LYS A 191 -20.73 -3.13 21.02
N SER A 192 -21.74 -3.24 20.18
CA SER A 192 -23.12 -2.85 20.51
C SER A 192 -23.44 -3.45 21.88
N ASN A 193 -23.75 -2.57 22.83
CA ASN A 193 -24.16 -2.83 24.21
C ASN A 193 -24.60 -4.26 24.51
N ILE A 194 -23.80 -4.98 25.30
CA ILE A 194 -24.35 -5.91 26.28
C ILE A 194 -24.70 -5.06 27.50
N GLN A 195 -25.92 -5.23 28.02
CA GLN A 195 -26.63 -4.55 29.13
C GLN A 195 -27.69 -3.58 28.58
N GLN A 196 -29.00 -3.81 28.74
CA GLN A 196 -29.74 -4.52 29.81
C GLN A 196 -30.82 -5.46 29.27
#